data_AF-A0A317JCF1-F1
#
_entry.id   AF-A0A317JCF1-F1
#
_cell.length_a   1.000
_cell.length_b   1.000
_cell.length_c   1.000
_cell.angle_alpha   90.00
_cell.angle_beta   90.00
_cell.angle_gamma   90.00
#
_symmetry.space_group_name_H-M   'P 1'
#
loop_
_entity.id
_entity.type
_entity.pdbx_description
1 polymer ?
#
loop_
_entity_poly.entity_id
_entity_poly.type
_entity_poly.pdbx_seq_one_letter_code
_entity_poly.pdbx_strand_id
1 'polypeptide(L)'
;MDPERTIMKNIKFEVSQSEILLLITLLSDQLFRREFIDPKMPGYKGDPAELAMGKELVLRSKSVVRQTAESSNEFMSKRHPNRVAGS
;
A
#
# COMPACT_ATOMS: atom_id res chain seq x y z
N MET A 1 7.95 25.15 28.73
CA MET A 1 6.86 24.91 27.77
C MET A 1 7.25 23.68 26.98
N ASP A 2 6.74 22.52 27.36
CA ASP A 2 6.97 21.27 26.64
C ASP A 2 6.22 21.30 25.31
N PRO A 3 6.88 21.06 24.16
CA PRO A 3 6.18 20.94 22.90
C PRO A 3 5.33 19.67 22.94
N GLU A 4 4.02 19.85 22.86
CA GLU A 4 3.04 18.79 22.69
C GLU A 4 3.48 17.90 21.52
N ARG A 5 4.03 16.72 21.82
CA ARG A 5 4.33 15.72 20.81
C ARG A 5 2.98 15.32 20.20
N THR A 6 2.67 15.79 19.00
CA THR A 6 1.54 15.31 18.22
C THR A 6 1.63 13.79 18.11
N ILE A 7 0.89 13.07 18.95
CA ILE A 7 0.85 11.61 18.91
C ILE A 7 0.09 11.25 17.65
N MET A 8 0.81 10.79 16.61
CA MET A 8 0.18 10.23 15.43
C MET A 8 -0.68 9.04 15.86
N LYS A 9 -2.00 9.15 15.68
CA LYS A 9 -2.94 8.09 16.03
C LYS A 9 -2.96 7.05 14.91
N ASN A 10 -2.49 5.84 15.19
CA ASN A 10 -2.54 4.74 14.24
C ASN A 10 -3.96 4.13 14.19
N ILE A 11 -4.45 3.86 12.99
CA ILE A 11 -5.70 3.13 12.74
C ILE A 11 -5.36 1.75 12.20
N LYS A 12 -5.99 0.70 12.75
CA LYS A 12 -5.95 -0.67 12.22
C LYS A 12 -7.33 -1.01 11.66
N PHE A 13 -7.37 -1.60 10.47
CA PHE A 13 -8.59 -2.09 9.85
C PHE A 13 -8.26 -3.33 9.02
N GLU A 14 -9.24 -4.22 8.89
CA GLU A 14 -9.11 -5.46 8.13
C GLU A 14 -9.68 -5.28 6.73
N VAL A 15 -8.96 -5.79 5.73
CA VAL A 15 -9.35 -5.79 4.31
C VAL A 15 -8.84 -7.05 3.65
N SER A 16 -9.58 -7.53 2.66
CA SER A 16 -9.13 -8.58 1.75
C SER A 16 -8.01 -8.10 0.82
N GLN A 17 -7.28 -9.04 0.24
CA GLN A 17 -6.22 -8.75 -0.74
C GLN A 17 -6.76 -7.96 -1.95
N SER A 18 -7.96 -8.29 -2.43
CA SER A 18 -8.59 -7.60 -3.56
C SER A 18 -8.97 -6.16 -3.22
N GLU A 19 -9.49 -5.92 -2.02
CA GLU A 19 -9.85 -4.57 -1.55
C GLU A 19 -8.63 -3.68 -1.41
N ILE A 20 -7.54 -4.17 -0.81
CA ILE A 20 -6.32 -3.36 -0.68
C ILE A 20 -5.67 -3.09 -2.05
N LEU A 21 -5.73 -4.03 -3.00
CA LEU A 21 -5.26 -3.80 -4.37
C LEU A 21 -6.09 -2.75 -5.12
N LEU A 22 -7.41 -2.78 -4.94
CA LEU A 22 -8.30 -1.76 -5.49
C LEU A 22 -7.99 -0.39 -4.89
N LEU A 23 -7.86 -0.29 -3.56
CA LEU A 23 -7.51 0.96 -2.87
C LEU A 23 -6.17 1.52 -3.35
N ILE A 24 -5.15 0.68 -3.48
CA ILE A 24 -3.83 1.07 -4.00
C ILE A 24 -3.95 1.65 -5.42
N THR A 25 -4.76 1.04 -6.28
CA THR A 25 -4.98 1.53 -7.65
C THR A 25 -5.65 2.89 -7.64
N LEU A 26 -6.78 3.02 -6.94
CA LEU A 26 -7.53 4.28 -6.84
C LEU A 26 -6.68 5.41 -6.25
N LEU A 27 -5.90 5.13 -5.20
CA LEU A 27 -4.99 6.11 -4.61
C LEU A 27 -3.86 6.50 -5.57
N SER A 28 -3.31 5.56 -6.34
CA SER A 28 -2.28 5.87 -7.35
C SER A 28 -2.82 6.82 -8.41
N ASP A 29 -4.06 6.61 -8.88
CA ASP A 29 -4.71 7.48 -9.86
C ASP A 29 -4.95 8.88 -9.30
N GLN A 30 -5.41 8.98 -8.05
CA GLN A 30 -5.61 10.28 -7.38
C GLN A 30 -4.30 11.03 -7.18
N LEU A 31 -3.23 10.34 -6.77
CA LEU A 31 -1.90 10.95 -6.64
C LEU A 31 -1.37 11.43 -7.99
N PHE A 32 -1.59 10.65 -9.05
CA PHE A 32 -1.21 11.06 -10.41
C PHE A 32 -1.96 12.33 -10.84
N ARG A 33 -3.28 12.41 -10.60
CA ARG A 33 -4.05 13.63 -10.88
C ARG A 33 -3.51 14.83 -10.09
N ARG A 34 -3.28 14.66 -8.79
CA ARG A 34 -2.74 15.71 -7.90
C ARG A 34 -1.33 16.17 -8.30
N GLU A 35 -0.51 15.28 -8.86
CA GLU A 35 0.85 15.62 -9.28
C GLU A 35 0.92 16.26 -10.66
N PHE A 36 0.11 15.79 -11.62
CA PHE A 36 0.32 16.11 -13.04
C PHE A 36 -0.81 16.89 -13.69
N ILE A 37 -2.03 16.82 -13.14
CA ILE A 37 -3.23 17.45 -13.69
C ILE A 37 -3.56 18.70 -12.89
N ASP A 38 -3.75 18.56 -11.58
CA ASP A 38 -4.21 19.62 -10.72
C ASP A 38 -3.31 20.87 -10.71
N PRO A 39 -1.96 20.78 -10.81
CA PRO A 39 -1.10 21.97 -10.90
C PRO A 39 -1.34 22.83 -12.15
N LYS A 40 -2.03 22.30 -13.16
CA LYS A 40 -2.42 23.04 -14.37
C LYS A 40 -3.76 23.75 -14.20
N MET A 41 -4.49 23.51 -13.11
CA MET A 41 -5.79 24.12 -12.85
C MET A 41 -5.60 25.49 -12.18
N PRO A 42 -6.30 26.53 -12.66
CA PRO A 42 -6.20 27.86 -12.09
C PRO A 42 -6.64 27.85 -10.62
N GLY A 43 -5.82 28.44 -9.75
CA GLY A 43 -6.10 28.53 -8.32
C GLY A 43 -5.79 27.26 -7.50
N TYR A 44 -5.24 26.21 -8.11
CA TYR A 44 -4.80 25.03 -7.36
C TYR A 44 -3.68 25.37 -6.37
N LYS A 45 -3.83 24.90 -5.13
CA LYS A 45 -2.82 24.96 -4.07
C LYS A 45 -2.62 23.54 -3.54
N GLY A 46 -1.75 22.80 -4.20
CA GLY A 46 -1.35 21.47 -3.72
C GLY A 46 -0.39 21.60 -2.55
N ASP A 47 -0.44 20.64 -1.63
CA ASP A 47 0.55 20.49 -0.58
C ASP A 47 1.55 19.39 -0.95
N PRO A 48 2.83 19.72 -1.21
CA PRO A 48 3.85 18.72 -1.56
C PRO A 48 4.09 17.68 -0.47
N ALA A 49 3.89 18.04 0.80
CA ALA A 49 4.08 17.11 1.92
C ALA A 49 2.96 16.06 1.96
N GLU A 50 1.70 16.45 1.76
CA GLU A 50 0.58 15.51 1.58
C GLU A 50 0.79 14.59 0.37
N LEU A 51 1.30 15.12 -0.75
CA LEU A 51 1.57 14.31 -1.94
C LEU A 51 2.66 13.27 -1.67
N ALA A 52 3.76 13.66 -1.02
CA ALA A 52 4.84 12.76 -0.64
C ALA A 52 4.35 11.68 0.34
N MET A 53 3.57 12.06 1.35
CA MET A 53 2.99 11.13 2.32
C MET A 53 2.09 10.10 1.65
N GLY A 54 1.25 10.52 0.69
CA GLY A 54 0.40 9.61 -0.06
C GLY A 54 1.18 8.60 -0.90
N LYS A 55 2.27 9.04 -1.55
CA LYS A 55 3.16 8.16 -2.33
C LYS A 55 3.85 7.11 -1.46
N GLU A 56 4.40 7.53 -0.31
CA GLU A 56 4.99 6.64 0.68
C GLU A 56 3.98 5.59 1.18
N LEU A 57 2.74 6.01 1.45
CA LEU A 57 1.67 5.10 1.88
C LEU A 57 1.32 4.06 0.82
N VAL A 58 1.20 4.46 -0.45
CA VAL A 58 0.95 3.54 -1.57
C VAL A 58 2.09 2.56 -1.74
N LEU A 59 3.34 3.03 -1.67
CA LEU A 59 4.53 2.17 -1.78
C LEU A 59 4.58 1.13 -0.67
N ARG A 60 4.38 1.56 0.58
CA ARG A 60 4.31 0.66 1.74
C ARG A 60 3.19 -0.36 1.59
N SER A 61 2.01 0.06 1.14
CA SER A 61 0.85 -0.82 0.95
C SER A 61 1.13 -1.90 -0.11
N LYS A 62 1.74 -1.52 -1.25
CA LYS A 62 2.19 -2.48 -2.28
C LYS A 62 3.18 -3.51 -1.73
N SER A 63 4.11 -3.07 -0.88
CA SER A 63 5.08 -3.96 -0.24
C SER A 63 4.41 -4.99 0.69
N VAL A 64 3.42 -4.58 1.48
CA VAL A 64 2.67 -5.49 2.38
C VAL A 64 1.90 -6.54 1.58
N VAL A 65 1.23 -6.12 0.50
CA VAL A 65 0.48 -7.05 -0.37
C VAL A 65 1.41 -8.08 -1.02
N ARG A 66 2.57 -7.64 -1.50
CA ARG A 66 3.57 -8.52 -2.11
C ARG A 66 4.11 -9.57 -1.12
N GLN A 67 4.49 -9.15 0.08
CA GLN A 67 4.99 -10.06 1.12
C GLN A 67 3.94 -11.11 1.54
N THR A 68 2.67 -10.72 1.56
CA THR A 68 1.56 -11.64 1.86
C THR A 68 1.40 -12.70 0.77
N ALA A 69 1.58 -12.32 -0.51
CA ALA A 69 1.56 -13.25 -1.63
C ALA A 69 2.75 -14.22 -1.61
N GLU A 70 3.96 -13.72 -1.32
CA GLU A 70 5.18 -14.52 -1.23
C GLU A 70 5.12 -15.53 -0.07
N SER A 71 4.59 -15.12 1.09
CA SER A 71 4.39 -16.00 2.26
C SER A 71 3.37 -17.11 2.00
N SER A 72 2.31 -16.80 1.24
CA SER A 72 1.29 -17.79 0.86
C SER A 72 1.84 -18.84 -0.11
N ASN A 73 2.72 -18.41 -1.04
CA ASN A 73 3.31 -19.29 -2.04
C ASN A 73 4.36 -20.24 -1.45
N GLU A 74 5.17 -19.76 -0.50
CA GLU A 74 6.14 -20.60 0.22
C GLU A 74 5.47 -21.71 1.04
N PHE A 75 4.33 -21.40 1.66
CA PHE A 75 3.54 -22.37 2.43
C PHE A 75 2.93 -23.47 1.54
N MET A 76 2.48 -23.12 0.33
CA MET A 76 2.00 -24.10 -0.66
C MET A 76 3.12 -24.98 -1.20
N SER A 77 4.32 -24.43 -1.44
CA SER A 77 5.48 -25.18 -1.93
C SER A 77 5.99 -26.22 -0.92
N LYS A 78 5.96 -25.92 0.39
CA LYS A 78 6.37 -26.84 1.46
C LYS A 78 5.39 -28.00 1.71
N ARG A 79 4.16 -27.96 1.18
CA ARG A 79 3.14 -29.01 1.37
C ARG A 79 3.20 -30.15 0.35
N HIS A 80 4.07 -30.08 -0.66
CA HIS A 80 4.24 -31.15 -1.64
C HIS A 80 5.62 -31.84 -1.51
N PRO A 81 5.83 -32.68 -0.49
CA PRO A 81 6.94 -33.63 -0.52
C PRO A 81 6.58 -34.75 -1.50
N ASN A 82 7.46 -34.92 -2.48
CA ASN A 82 7.61 -36.05 -3.40
C ASN A 82 6.90 -37.34 -2.93
N ARG A 83 5.86 -37.77 -3.66
CA ARG A 83 5.28 -39.10 -3.51
C ARG A 83 5.61 -39.92 -4.75
N VAL A 84 6.88 -40.30 -4.88
CA VAL A 84 7.32 -41.35 -5.81
C VAL A 84 8.34 -42.24 -5.10
N ALA A 85 7.82 -43.25 -4.43
CA ALA A 85 8.58 -44.44 -4.06
C ALA A 85 7.64 -45.66 -4.20
N GLY A 86 8.02 -46.57 -5.10
CA GLY A 86 7.61 -47.96 -5.08
C GLY A 86 6.41 -48.34 -5.96
N SER A 87 6.69 -48.91 -7.12
CA SER A 87 6.29 -50.28 -7.49
C SER A 87 7.11 -50.74 -8.68
#